data_AF-A0A4P0YFQ5-F1
#
_entry.id   AF-A0A4P0YFQ5-F1
#
_cell.length_a   1.000
_cell.length_b   1.000
_cell.length_c   1.000
_cell.angle_alpha   90.00
_cell.angle_beta   90.00
_cell.angle_gamma   90.00
#
_symmetry.space_group_name_H-M   'P 1'
#
loop_
_entity.id
_entity.type
_entity.pdbx_description
1 polymer ?
#
loop_
_entity_poly.entity_id
_entity_poly.type
_entity_poly.pdbx_seq_one_letter_code
_entity_poly.pdbx_strand_id
1 'polypeptide(L)'
;MTFTVNQNLPDGWGGFISAAVSPITGTAPGPRSSIRSATTIIGRLSWSASAQRVYTPDSSGHRRDDRISLNFSYPLWFGDNRTANLTSNTSFNNSRFASSQIGINGSLDSENNLNYGVSTTTATGGQHDVALNGSYRTPWTTLNGSYSQGEGYRQSGIGASGTMIAHSGGVVLSPESGSTMALIEAKDAAGAMLPGSPGTRVDSNGYAILPICARTGLTP
;
A
#
# COMPACT_ATOMS: atom_id res chain seq x y z
N MET A 1 1.47 23.06 13.28
CA MET A 1 1.32 22.01 14.30
C MET A 1 0.28 21.02 13.82
N THR A 2 0.66 19.77 13.59
CA THR A 2 -0.26 18.68 13.23
C THR A 2 -0.66 17.94 14.50
N PHE A 3 -1.96 17.71 14.69
CA PHE A 3 -2.49 16.93 15.79
C PHE A 3 -3.08 15.64 15.24
N THR A 4 -2.70 14.50 15.80
CA THR A 4 -3.26 13.18 15.45
C THR A 4 -3.67 12.46 16.72
N VAL A 5 -4.89 11.93 16.75
CA VAL A 5 -5.44 11.19 17.89
C VAL A 5 -5.80 9.77 17.46
N ASN A 6 -5.05 8.83 18.05
CA ASN A 6 -5.27 7.42 18.33
C ASN A 6 -6.42 7.02 19.27
N GLN A 7 -7.54 6.41 18.88
CA GLN A 7 -8.39 5.73 19.88
C GLN A 7 -8.91 4.37 19.40
N ASN A 8 -8.61 3.32 20.18
CA ASN A 8 -9.22 2.00 20.03
C ASN A 8 -10.60 1.99 20.69
N LEU A 9 -11.59 1.43 20.01
CA LEU A 9 -12.93 1.24 20.56
C LEU A 9 -12.96 0.00 21.47
N PRO A 10 -13.88 -0.05 22.46
CA PRO A 10 -14.04 -1.18 23.37
C PRO A 10 -14.27 -2.51 22.66
N ASP A 11 -13.94 -3.61 23.36
CA ASP A 11 -14.11 -4.98 22.87
C ASP A 11 -15.55 -5.23 22.41
N GLY A 12 -15.71 -5.74 21.18
CA GLY A 12 -16.99 -6.00 20.52
C GLY A 12 -17.33 -5.08 19.34
N TRP A 13 -16.70 -3.90 19.25
CA TRP A 13 -16.89 -2.95 18.13
C TRP A 13 -15.76 -3.01 17.09
N GLY A 14 -14.68 -3.75 17.36
CA GLY A 14 -13.66 -4.15 16.38
C GLY A 14 -12.92 -3.02 15.66
N GLY A 15 -12.95 -1.78 16.18
CA GLY A 15 -12.57 -0.61 15.41
C GLY A 15 -11.58 0.35 16.07
N PHE A 16 -10.94 1.14 15.21
CA PHE A 16 -9.99 2.19 15.54
C PHE A 16 -10.48 3.49 14.89
N ILE A 17 -10.47 4.58 15.67
CA ILE A 17 -10.78 5.92 15.17
C ILE A 17 -9.49 6.73 15.16
N SER A 18 -9.17 7.28 13.99
CA SER A 18 -8.11 8.27 13.82
C SER A 18 -8.67 9.61 13.42
N ALA A 19 -8.28 10.66 14.13
CA ALA A 19 -8.55 12.04 13.72
C ALA A 19 -7.21 12.78 13.61
N ALA A 20 -6.97 13.40 12.46
CA ALA A 20 -5.80 14.24 12.25
C ALA A 20 -6.19 15.63 11.73
N VAL A 21 -5.55 16.67 12.26
CA VAL A 21 -5.69 18.06 11.81
C VAL A 21 -4.31 18.58 11.47
N SER A 22 -4.10 18.90 10.19
CA SER A 22 -2.85 19.46 9.69
C SER A 22 -3.11 20.84 9.07
N PRO A 23 -2.54 21.92 9.64
CA PRO A 23 -2.44 23.19 8.94
C PRO A 23 -1.38 23.05 7.83
N ILE A 24 -1.77 23.29 6.58
CA ILE A 24 -0.82 23.41 5.48
C ILE A 24 -0.29 24.84 5.56
N THR A 25 0.81 25.02 6.31
CA THR A 25 1.29 26.36 6.64
C THR A 25 2.22 26.90 5.54
N GLY A 26 1.76 27.96 4.88
CA GLY A 26 2.56 28.98 4.22
C GLY A 26 1.91 30.34 4.55
N THR A 27 2.71 31.34 4.88
CA THR A 27 2.41 32.60 5.60
C THR A 27 1.26 33.45 5.00
N ALA A 28 0.01 33.10 5.28
CA ALA A 28 -1.25 33.85 5.08
C ALA A 28 -2.35 33.06 5.86
N PRO A 29 -3.67 33.38 5.86
CA PRO A 29 -4.65 32.36 6.25
C PRO A 29 -4.52 31.26 5.20
N GLY A 30 -3.71 30.24 5.46
CA GLY A 30 -3.37 29.18 4.52
C GLY A 30 -4.39 28.05 4.56
N PRO A 31 -4.34 27.12 3.59
CA PRO A 31 -5.27 26.01 3.53
C PRO A 31 -5.23 25.15 4.80
N ARG A 32 -6.42 24.77 5.29
CA ARG A 32 -6.58 23.91 6.48
C ARG A 32 -7.21 22.60 6.08
N SER A 33 -6.64 21.48 6.52
CA SER A 33 -7.21 20.15 6.30
C SER A 33 -7.51 19.48 7.64
N SER A 34 -8.69 18.87 7.74
CA SER A 34 -9.06 18.00 8.85
C SER A 34 -9.54 16.69 8.27
N ILE A 35 -9.00 15.58 8.76
CA ILE A 35 -9.44 14.24 8.40
C ILE A 35 -9.87 13.49 9.66
N ARG A 36 -10.97 12.77 9.53
CA ARG A 36 -11.52 11.89 10.56
C ARG A 36 -11.79 10.57 9.87
N SER A 37 -11.34 9.48 10.45
CA SER A 37 -11.50 8.15 9.89
C SER A 37 -11.82 7.17 11.01
N ALA A 38 -12.74 6.26 10.72
CA ALA A 38 -13.11 5.16 11.59
C ALA A 38 -12.97 3.89 10.76
N THR A 39 -12.13 2.98 11.23
CA THR A 39 -11.97 1.65 10.65
C THR A 39 -12.54 0.64 11.62
N THR A 40 -13.22 -0.38 11.12
CA THR A 40 -13.86 -1.41 11.93
C THR A 40 -13.70 -2.74 11.24
N ILE A 41 -13.26 -3.74 11.99
CA ILE A 41 -13.06 -5.10 11.51
C ILE A 41 -14.05 -5.98 12.25
N ILE A 42 -15.01 -6.54 11.51
CA ILE A 42 -16.03 -7.45 12.04
C ILE A 42 -15.80 -8.81 11.40
N GLY A 43 -15.28 -9.75 12.19
CA GLY A 43 -14.88 -11.07 11.70
C GLY A 43 -13.79 -10.95 10.64
N ARG A 44 -14.14 -11.24 9.38
CA ARG A 44 -13.24 -11.16 8.22
C ARG A 44 -13.45 -9.89 7.38
N LEU A 45 -14.56 -9.18 7.58
CA LEU A 45 -14.85 -7.95 6.83
C LEU A 45 -14.17 -6.76 7.51
N SER A 46 -13.42 -6.00 6.72
CA SER A 46 -12.93 -4.68 7.12
C SER A 46 -13.76 -3.60 6.44
N TRP A 47 -14.20 -2.65 7.25
CA TRP A 47 -14.93 -1.45 6.88
C TRP A 47 -14.04 -0.27 7.27
N SER A 48 -14.04 0.79 6.48
CA SER A 48 -13.59 2.09 6.94
C SER A 48 -14.44 3.20 6.37
N ALA A 49 -14.70 4.22 7.17
CA ALA A 49 -15.36 5.44 6.77
C ALA A 49 -14.44 6.61 7.13
N SER A 50 -14.18 7.48 6.18
CA SER A 50 -13.41 8.70 6.41
C SER A 50 -14.14 9.92 5.89
N ALA A 51 -14.00 11.02 6.63
CA ALA A 51 -14.47 12.33 6.27
C ALA A 51 -13.29 13.29 6.34
N GLN A 52 -13.01 13.94 5.22
CA GLN A 52 -11.97 14.94 5.08
C GLN A 52 -12.61 16.27 4.69
N ARG A 53 -12.19 17.33 5.35
CA ARG A 53 -12.55 18.70 4.99
C ARG A 53 -11.28 19.48 4.69
N VAL A 54 -11.22 20.06 3.50
CA VAL A 54 -10.16 20.97 3.07
C VAL A 54 -10.75 22.35 2.87
N TYR A 55 -10.17 23.33 3.54
CA TYR A 55 -10.43 24.74 3.33
C TYR A 55 -9.29 25.30 2.50
N THR A 56 -9.62 25.82 1.31
CA THR A 56 -8.66 26.55 0.47
C THR A 56 -9.10 28.01 0.40
N PRO A 57 -8.33 28.95 0.98
CA PRO A 57 -8.59 30.37 0.84
C PRO A 57 -8.29 30.80 -0.59
N ASP A 58 -9.28 31.39 -1.26
CA ASP A 58 -9.14 32.02 -2.57
C ASP A 58 -9.73 33.44 -2.51
N SER A 59 -9.27 34.28 -3.43
CA SER A 59 -9.56 35.69 -3.68
C SER A 59 -11.06 36.05 -3.72
N SER A 60 -11.94 35.08 -3.98
CA SER A 60 -13.37 35.27 -4.21
C SER A 60 -14.28 34.76 -3.07
N GLY A 61 -13.71 34.16 -2.03
CA GLY A 61 -14.46 33.56 -0.92
C GLY A 61 -14.08 32.11 -0.68
N HIS A 62 -14.08 31.73 0.60
CA HIS A 62 -13.65 30.45 1.14
C HIS A 62 -14.18 29.23 0.36
N ARG A 63 -13.33 28.56 -0.44
CA ARG A 63 -13.69 27.30 -1.08
C ARG A 63 -13.55 26.17 -0.06
N ARG A 64 -14.67 25.53 0.24
CA ARG A 64 -14.76 24.35 1.11
C ARG A 64 -14.93 23.11 0.24
N ASP A 65 -14.07 22.13 0.46
CA ASP A 65 -14.16 20.80 -0.12
C ASP A 65 -14.35 19.77 0.98
N ASP A 66 -15.50 19.11 0.97
CA ASP A 66 -15.89 18.04 1.88
C ASP A 66 -15.86 16.72 1.14
N ARG A 67 -14.91 15.86 1.48
CA ARG A 67 -14.81 14.52 0.93
C ARG A 67 -15.21 13.50 1.97
N ILE A 68 -16.12 12.61 1.62
CA ILE A 68 -16.48 11.45 2.44
C ILE A 68 -16.11 10.20 1.63
N SER A 69 -15.37 9.28 2.23
CA SER A 69 -14.99 8.02 1.60
C SER A 69 -15.45 6.86 2.46
N LEU A 70 -16.06 5.86 1.84
CA LEU A 70 -16.44 4.60 2.44
C LEU A 70 -15.64 3.51 1.76
N ASN A 71 -14.98 2.67 2.52
CA ASN A 71 -14.22 1.55 2.00
C ASN A 71 -14.64 0.26 2.69
N PHE A 72 -14.78 -0.78 1.89
CA PHE A 72 -15.06 -2.13 2.31
C PHE A 72 -13.96 -3.00 1.73
N SER A 73 -13.40 -3.90 2.53
CA SER A 73 -12.43 -4.88 2.08
C SER A 73 -12.72 -6.22 2.73
N TYR A 74 -12.88 -7.24 1.88
CA TYR A 74 -13.18 -8.60 2.28
C TYR A 74 -12.13 -9.56 1.71
N PRO A 75 -11.33 -10.21 2.55
CA PRO A 75 -10.41 -11.26 2.13
C PRO A 75 -11.19 -12.52 1.75
N LEU A 76 -11.08 -12.88 0.49
CA LEU A 76 -11.50 -14.15 -0.10
C LEU A 76 -10.32 -15.14 -0.05
N TRP A 77 -10.56 -16.34 0.48
CA TRP A 77 -9.59 -17.42 0.47
C TRP A 77 -10.09 -18.53 -0.45
N PHE A 78 -9.27 -18.85 -1.46
CA PHE A 78 -9.56 -19.90 -2.43
C PHE A 78 -8.58 -21.06 -2.20
N GLY A 79 -8.80 -21.84 -1.14
CA GLY A 79 -7.94 -22.96 -0.75
C GLY A 79 -6.65 -22.54 -0.03
N ASP A 80 -5.72 -23.50 0.13
CA ASP A 80 -4.62 -23.42 1.11
C ASP A 80 -3.54 -22.38 0.84
N ASN A 81 -3.53 -21.69 -0.30
CA ASN A 81 -2.46 -20.72 -0.61
C ASN A 81 -2.82 -19.61 -1.61
N ARG A 82 -4.11 -19.35 -1.84
CA ARG A 82 -4.55 -18.26 -2.73
C ARG A 82 -5.42 -17.28 -1.96
N THR A 83 -4.89 -16.08 -1.80
CA THR A 83 -5.60 -14.98 -1.16
C THR A 83 -6.02 -13.98 -2.24
N ALA A 84 -7.26 -13.55 -2.18
CA ALA A 84 -7.74 -12.39 -2.92
C ALA A 84 -8.46 -11.48 -1.94
N ASN A 85 -8.47 -10.19 -2.19
CA ASN A 85 -9.16 -9.19 -1.41
C ASN A 85 -10.10 -8.49 -2.37
N LEU A 86 -11.40 -8.61 -2.09
CA LEU A 86 -12.41 -7.81 -2.75
C LEU A 86 -12.47 -6.47 -2.02
N THR A 87 -12.23 -5.39 -2.74
CA THR A 87 -12.27 -4.02 -2.23
C THR A 87 -13.38 -3.25 -2.94
N SER A 88 -14.06 -2.40 -2.18
CA SER A 88 -15.01 -1.44 -2.70
C SER A 88 -14.72 -0.11 -2.02
N ASN A 89 -14.58 0.96 -2.80
CA ASN A 89 -14.34 2.29 -2.32
C ASN A 89 -15.34 3.24 -2.97
N THR A 90 -16.19 3.89 -2.18
CA THR A 90 -17.12 4.90 -2.68
C THR A 90 -16.76 6.23 -2.05
N SER A 91 -16.63 7.27 -2.87
CA SER A 91 -16.33 8.62 -2.42
C SER A 91 -17.38 9.61 -2.88
N PHE A 92 -17.65 10.59 -2.00
CA PHE A 92 -18.55 11.70 -2.19
C PHE A 92 -17.78 13.00 -2.00
N ASN A 93 -18.07 14.00 -2.84
CA ASN A 93 -17.49 15.34 -2.75
C ASN A 93 -18.63 16.36 -2.64
N ASN A 94 -18.56 17.25 -1.65
CA ASN A 94 -19.55 18.30 -1.40
C ASN A 94 -20.99 17.80 -1.40
N SER A 95 -21.22 16.65 -0.75
CA SER A 95 -22.50 15.93 -0.66
C SER A 95 -23.04 15.38 -2.00
N ARG A 96 -22.22 15.34 -3.05
CA ARG A 96 -22.52 14.68 -4.33
C ARG A 96 -21.67 13.44 -4.47
N PHE A 97 -22.17 12.46 -5.22
CA PHE A 97 -21.35 11.34 -5.67
C PHE A 97 -20.09 11.88 -6.36
N ALA A 98 -18.94 11.26 -6.12
CA ALA A 98 -17.68 11.60 -6.79
C ALA A 98 -17.14 10.41 -7.58
N SER A 99 -17.00 9.25 -6.93
CA SER A 99 -16.60 8.02 -7.61
C SER A 99 -16.94 6.78 -6.79
N SER A 100 -17.03 5.63 -7.46
CA SER A 100 -17.07 4.31 -6.85
C SER A 100 -16.10 3.39 -7.58
N GLN A 101 -15.17 2.80 -6.84
CA GLN A 101 -14.22 1.84 -7.31
C GLN A 101 -14.52 0.48 -6.70
N ILE A 102 -14.51 -0.56 -7.51
CA ILE A 102 -14.57 -1.95 -7.06
C ILE A 102 -13.34 -2.64 -7.64
N GLY A 103 -12.63 -3.40 -6.82
CA GLY A 103 -11.44 -4.10 -7.26
C GLY A 103 -11.24 -5.41 -6.55
N ILE A 104 -10.50 -6.30 -7.21
CA ILE A 104 -10.01 -7.54 -6.64
C ILE A 104 -8.50 -7.56 -6.79
N ASN A 105 -7.79 -7.82 -5.69
CA ASN A 105 -6.34 -7.97 -5.72
C ASN A 105 -5.93 -9.18 -4.89
N GLY A 106 -4.92 -9.90 -5.32
CA GLY A 106 -4.51 -11.12 -4.65
C GLY A 106 -3.13 -11.59 -5.05
N SER A 107 -2.75 -12.73 -4.51
CA SER A 107 -1.57 -13.47 -4.96
C SER A 107 -1.95 -14.80 -5.57
N LEU A 108 -1.23 -15.17 -6.63
CA LEU A 108 -1.35 -16.45 -7.32
C LEU A 108 -0.45 -17.54 -6.71
N ASP A 109 0.55 -17.15 -5.92
CA ASP A 109 1.58 -18.05 -5.38
C ASP A 109 1.53 -18.09 -3.84
N SER A 110 1.93 -19.23 -3.27
CA SER A 110 1.97 -19.46 -1.82
C SER A 110 2.93 -18.54 -1.07
N GLU A 111 3.99 -18.11 -1.75
CA GLU A 111 5.01 -17.23 -1.20
C GLU A 111 4.69 -15.73 -1.42
N ASN A 112 3.51 -15.41 -1.99
CA ASN A 112 3.12 -14.05 -2.37
C ASN A 112 4.08 -13.35 -3.37
N ASN A 113 4.84 -14.13 -4.14
CA ASN A 113 5.81 -13.61 -5.11
C ASN A 113 5.13 -12.98 -6.33
N LEU A 114 3.97 -13.49 -6.74
CA LEU A 114 3.21 -12.98 -7.89
C LEU A 114 1.89 -12.39 -7.41
N ASN A 115 1.76 -11.07 -7.50
CA ASN A 115 0.56 -10.34 -7.12
C ASN A 115 -0.12 -9.77 -8.36
N TYR A 116 -1.45 -9.74 -8.31
CA TYR A 116 -2.28 -9.17 -9.36
C TYR A 116 -3.38 -8.30 -8.74
N GLY A 117 -3.82 -7.31 -9.49
CA GLY A 117 -4.91 -6.43 -9.11
C GLY A 117 -5.68 -5.99 -10.34
N VAL A 118 -6.99 -6.02 -10.22
CA VAL A 118 -7.93 -5.50 -11.21
C VAL A 118 -8.91 -4.61 -10.49
N SER A 119 -9.12 -3.40 -10.98
CA SER A 119 -10.14 -2.51 -10.45
C SER A 119 -10.86 -1.79 -11.57
N THR A 120 -12.13 -1.52 -11.31
CA THR A 120 -12.99 -0.68 -12.14
C THR A 120 -13.46 0.49 -11.30
N THR A 121 -13.44 1.68 -11.87
CA THR A 121 -13.90 2.91 -11.23
C THR A 121 -14.95 3.55 -12.10
N THR A 122 -16.05 3.98 -11.49
CA THR A 122 -17.04 4.84 -12.13
C THR A 122 -17.05 6.17 -11.42
N ALA A 123 -16.82 7.26 -12.14
CA ALA A 123 -16.80 8.61 -11.62
C ALA A 123 -18.06 9.40 -12.01
N THR A 124 -18.25 10.53 -11.35
CA THR A 124 -19.36 11.45 -11.64
C THR A 124 -19.30 11.96 -13.07
N GLY A 125 -20.43 11.93 -13.76
CA GLY A 125 -20.51 12.24 -15.18
C GLY A 125 -20.51 11.02 -16.11
N GLY A 126 -20.50 9.80 -15.56
CA GLY A 126 -20.59 8.55 -16.33
C GLY A 126 -19.25 7.99 -16.78
N GLN A 127 -18.16 8.67 -16.42
CA GLN A 127 -16.79 8.24 -16.73
C GLN A 127 -16.48 6.88 -16.12
N HIS A 128 -15.89 6.01 -16.92
CA HIS A 128 -15.49 4.67 -16.52
C HIS A 128 -14.00 4.46 -16.74
N ASP A 129 -13.33 3.96 -15.71
CA ASP A 129 -11.92 3.65 -15.72
C ASP A 129 -11.70 2.19 -15.33
N VAL A 130 -10.76 1.53 -16.00
CA VAL A 130 -10.29 0.19 -15.67
C VAL A 130 -8.79 0.24 -15.43
N ALA A 131 -8.35 -0.33 -14.32
CA ALA A 131 -6.95 -0.45 -13.99
C ALA A 131 -6.58 -1.91 -13.70
N LEU A 132 -5.46 -2.32 -14.26
CA LEU A 132 -4.81 -3.61 -14.07
C LEU A 132 -3.41 -3.35 -13.52
N ASN A 133 -3.01 -4.11 -12.52
CA ASN A 133 -1.67 -4.06 -11.99
C ASN A 133 -1.17 -5.47 -11.68
N GLY A 134 0.13 -5.68 -11.82
CA GLY A 134 0.80 -6.93 -11.50
C GLY A 134 2.19 -6.66 -10.97
N SER A 135 2.62 -7.45 -10.00
CA SER A 135 4.01 -7.45 -9.54
C SER A 135 4.52 -8.87 -9.41
N TYR A 136 5.78 -9.05 -9.79
CA TYR A 136 6.47 -10.32 -9.69
C TYR A 136 7.82 -10.12 -9.00
N ARG A 137 7.92 -10.68 -7.80
CA ARG A 137 9.13 -10.73 -6.99
C ARG A 137 9.94 -11.95 -7.40
N THR A 138 11.16 -11.70 -7.84
CA THR A 138 12.18 -12.73 -8.09
C THR A 138 13.26 -12.65 -7.01
N PRO A 139 14.14 -13.67 -6.87
CA PRO A 139 15.24 -13.65 -5.91
C PRO A 139 16.28 -12.54 -6.13
N TRP A 140 16.25 -11.83 -7.26
CA TRP A 140 17.22 -10.77 -7.58
C TRP A 140 16.59 -9.40 -7.82
N THR A 141 15.32 -9.34 -8.25
CA THR A 141 14.63 -8.09 -8.60
C THR A 141 13.12 -8.22 -8.43
N THR A 142 12.43 -7.09 -8.27
CA THR A 142 10.97 -7.01 -8.33
C THR A 142 10.55 -6.29 -9.59
N LEU A 143 9.75 -6.96 -10.42
CA LEU A 143 9.16 -6.40 -11.64
C LEU A 143 7.73 -5.95 -11.34
N ASN A 144 7.34 -4.80 -11.87
CA ASN A 144 6.01 -4.22 -11.71
C ASN A 144 5.46 -3.82 -13.08
N GLY A 145 4.18 -4.08 -13.30
CA GLY A 145 3.46 -3.67 -14.50
C GLY A 145 2.11 -3.09 -14.11
N SER A 146 1.69 -2.03 -14.79
CA SER A 146 0.36 -1.44 -14.64
C SER A 146 -0.19 -0.99 -15.98
N TYR A 147 -1.51 -1.05 -16.10
CA TYR A 147 -2.26 -0.59 -17.25
C TYR A 147 -3.55 0.04 -16.77
N SER A 148 -3.80 1.28 -17.14
CA SER A 148 -5.01 2.02 -16.81
C SER A 148 -5.62 2.61 -18.07
N GLN A 149 -6.92 2.46 -18.23
CA GLN A 149 -7.67 3.02 -19.33
C GLN A 149 -8.90 3.73 -18.79
N GLY A 150 -9.08 4.99 -19.20
CA GLY A 150 -10.25 5.79 -18.89
C GLY A 150 -10.82 6.48 -20.12
N GLU A 151 -11.76 7.40 -19.90
CA GLU A 151 -12.27 8.25 -20.97
C GLU A 151 -11.20 9.27 -21.40
N GLY A 152 -10.67 9.10 -22.60
CA GLY A 152 -9.72 10.03 -23.20
C GLY A 152 -8.25 9.78 -22.89
N TYR A 153 -7.91 8.74 -22.12
CA TYR A 153 -6.51 8.37 -21.88
C TYR A 153 -6.30 6.86 -21.74
N ARG A 154 -5.08 6.44 -22.06
CA ARG A 154 -4.55 5.10 -21.81
C ARG A 154 -3.14 5.24 -21.30
N GLN A 155 -2.85 4.61 -20.18
CA GLN A 155 -1.55 4.64 -19.55
C GLN A 155 -1.08 3.21 -19.32
N SER A 156 0.17 2.95 -19.66
CA SER A 156 0.86 1.70 -19.35
C SER A 156 2.18 2.02 -18.67
N GLY A 157 2.48 1.30 -17.60
CA GLY A 157 3.72 1.42 -16.86
C GLY A 157 4.37 0.06 -16.69
N ILE A 158 5.70 0.04 -16.80
CA ILE A 158 6.54 -1.09 -16.44
C ILE A 158 7.70 -0.53 -15.62
N GLY A 159 8.07 -1.22 -14.54
CA GLY A 159 9.18 -0.84 -13.69
C GLY A 159 9.87 -2.07 -13.09
N ALA A 160 11.14 -1.90 -12.74
CA ALA A 160 11.92 -2.89 -12.02
C ALA A 160 12.60 -2.21 -10.83
N SER A 161 12.67 -2.89 -9.69
CA SER A 161 13.32 -2.39 -8.48
C SER A 161 14.09 -3.51 -7.79
N GLY A 162 15.28 -3.19 -7.28
CA GLY A 162 16.12 -4.11 -6.52
C GLY A 162 17.38 -3.41 -6.04
N THR A 163 18.20 -4.14 -5.30
CA THR A 163 19.47 -3.71 -4.74
C THR A 163 20.60 -4.52 -5.37
N MET A 164 21.72 -3.86 -5.65
CA MET A 164 22.95 -4.48 -6.12
C MET A 164 24.07 -4.17 -5.13
N ILE A 165 24.74 -5.20 -4.62
CA ILE A 165 25.90 -5.07 -3.75
C ILE A 165 27.12 -5.62 -4.49
N ALA A 166 28.15 -4.80 -4.64
CA ALA A 166 29.46 -5.24 -5.10
C ALA A 166 30.38 -5.45 -3.89
N HIS A 167 30.97 -6.64 -3.76
CA HIS A 167 31.95 -6.98 -2.73
C HIS A 167 33.16 -7.70 -3.32
N SER A 168 34.22 -7.91 -2.53
CA SER A 168 35.46 -8.55 -2.99
C SER A 168 35.28 -9.97 -3.53
N GLY A 169 34.16 -10.63 -3.23
CA GLY A 169 33.80 -11.97 -3.70
C GLY A 169 32.82 -12.01 -4.86
N GLY A 170 32.32 -10.86 -5.35
CA GLY A 170 31.39 -10.81 -6.48
C GLY A 170 30.33 -9.72 -6.38
N VAL A 171 29.30 -9.85 -7.22
CA VAL A 171 28.11 -8.99 -7.23
C VAL A 171 26.92 -9.84 -6.80
N VAL A 172 26.17 -9.35 -5.81
CA VAL A 172 24.93 -9.99 -5.33
C VAL A 172 23.77 -9.04 -5.61
N LEU A 173 22.72 -9.59 -6.21
CA LEU A 173 21.47 -8.88 -6.47
C LEU A 173 20.40 -9.36 -5.47
N SER A 174 19.57 -8.45 -5.00
CA SER A 174 18.45 -8.77 -4.12
C SER A 174 17.23 -7.91 -4.45
N PRO A 175 16.00 -8.46 -4.40
CA PRO A 175 14.78 -7.68 -4.53
C PRO A 175 14.54 -6.77 -3.32
N GLU A 176 15.20 -7.04 -2.19
CA GLU A 176 15.00 -6.30 -0.95
C GLU A 176 15.96 -5.12 -0.86
N SER A 177 15.45 -3.97 -0.43
CA SER A 177 16.23 -2.77 -0.13
C SER A 177 16.21 -2.52 1.37
N GLY A 178 17.39 -2.45 2.00
CA GLY A 178 17.54 -2.24 3.44
C GLY A 178 18.80 -1.43 3.74
N SER A 179 18.76 -0.59 4.76
CA SER A 179 19.91 0.21 5.22
C SER A 179 20.95 -0.62 5.98
N THR A 180 20.55 -1.77 6.51
CA THR A 180 21.44 -2.74 7.16
C THR A 180 21.16 -4.11 6.57
N MET A 181 22.10 -4.57 5.75
CA MET A 181 22.02 -5.82 5.01
C MET A 181 23.04 -6.77 5.60
N ALA A 182 22.58 -7.88 6.16
CA ALA A 182 23.45 -8.97 6.55
C ALA A 182 23.70 -9.84 5.31
N LEU A 183 24.97 -9.93 4.88
CA LEU A 183 25.39 -10.88 3.85
C LEU A 183 25.63 -12.22 4.54
N ILE A 184 24.79 -13.20 4.25
CA ILE A 184 24.95 -14.57 4.70
C ILE A 184 25.67 -15.33 3.59
N GLU A 185 26.86 -15.83 3.88
CA GLU A 185 27.60 -16.76 3.02
C GLU A 185 27.29 -18.19 3.44
N ALA A 186 26.57 -18.92 2.60
CA ALA A 186 26.23 -20.33 2.73
C ALA A 186 26.50 -21.04 1.39
N LYS A 187 27.78 -21.30 1.12
CA LYS A 187 28.32 -21.86 -0.15
C LYS A 187 27.67 -23.19 -0.61
N ASP A 188 27.08 -23.96 0.31
CA ASP A 188 26.45 -25.25 0.02
C ASP A 188 24.91 -25.24 0.11
N ALA A 189 24.28 -24.05 0.24
CA ALA A 189 22.84 -23.92 0.47
C ALA A 189 22.09 -23.16 -0.65
N ALA A 190 22.58 -23.21 -1.88
CA ALA A 190 21.95 -22.55 -3.03
C ALA A 190 20.47 -22.93 -3.18
N GLY A 191 19.58 -21.93 -3.28
CA GLY A 191 18.14 -22.12 -3.38
C GLY A 191 17.40 -22.35 -2.05
N ALA A 192 18.10 -22.41 -0.91
CA ALA A 192 17.46 -22.53 0.40
C ALA A 192 16.69 -21.25 0.75
N MET A 193 15.47 -21.42 1.24
CA MET A 193 14.65 -20.32 1.77
C MET A 193 15.13 -19.98 3.18
N LEU A 194 15.37 -18.71 3.45
CA LEU A 194 15.81 -18.26 4.78
C LEU A 194 14.62 -18.11 5.73
N PRO A 195 14.71 -18.66 6.97
CA PRO A 195 13.66 -18.47 7.97
C PRO A 195 13.60 -17.00 8.39
N GLY A 196 12.43 -16.37 8.23
CA GLY A 196 12.17 -14.99 8.67
C GLY A 196 12.04 -13.94 7.55
N SER A 197 12.35 -14.26 6.28
CA SER A 197 12.03 -13.39 5.13
C SER A 197 11.38 -14.19 4.00
N PRO A 198 10.04 -14.16 3.85
CA PRO A 198 9.34 -14.86 2.79
C PRO A 198 9.83 -14.41 1.39
N GLY A 199 10.26 -15.37 0.57
CA GLY A 199 10.72 -15.11 -0.80
C GLY A 199 12.22 -14.83 -0.98
N THR A 200 12.98 -14.66 0.12
CA THR A 200 14.45 -14.51 0.06
C THR A 200 15.11 -15.89 0.00
N ARG A 201 15.76 -16.19 -1.12
CA ARG A 201 16.49 -17.44 -1.37
C ARG A 201 17.98 -17.18 -1.53
N VAL A 202 18.79 -18.15 -1.12
CA VAL A 202 20.24 -18.12 -1.34
C VAL A 202 20.53 -18.19 -2.84
N ASP A 203 21.28 -17.21 -3.34
CA ASP A 203 21.70 -17.11 -4.74
C ASP A 203 22.59 -18.30 -5.14
N SER A 204 22.75 -18.54 -6.45
CA SER A 204 23.53 -19.66 -6.98
C SER A 204 25.02 -19.64 -6.58
N ASN A 205 25.49 -18.49 -6.11
CA ASN A 205 26.85 -18.31 -5.57
C ASN A 205 26.96 -18.59 -4.06
N GLY A 206 25.87 -19.04 -3.41
CA GLY A 206 25.83 -19.33 -1.98
C GLY A 206 25.72 -18.08 -1.11
N TYR A 207 25.15 -16.99 -1.62
CA TYR A 207 25.01 -15.73 -0.88
C TYR A 207 23.54 -15.35 -0.73
N ALA A 208 23.17 -14.81 0.43
CA ALA A 208 21.85 -14.23 0.65
C ALA A 208 21.94 -12.93 1.43
N ILE A 209 21.00 -12.03 1.16
CA ILE A 209 20.93 -10.73 1.83
C ILE A 209 19.66 -10.68 2.67
N LEU A 210 19.81 -10.44 3.97
CA LEU A 210 18.69 -10.23 4.88
C LEU A 210 18.67 -8.76 5.34
N PRO A 211 17.55 -8.04 5.21
CA PRO A 211 17.35 -6.80 5.94
C PRO A 211 17.14 -7.15 7.42
N ILE A 212 18.12 -6.83 8.27
CA ILE A 212 17.95 -7.00 9.72
C ILE A 212 17.21 -5.79 10.29
N CYS A 213 16.08 -6.04 10.94
CA CYS A 213 15.45 -5.04 11.79
C CYS A 213 16.14 -4.96 13.17
N ALA A 214 16.20 -3.73 13.68
CA ALA A 214 16.57 -3.29 15.02
C ALA A 214 18.08 -3.31 15.37
N ARG A 215 18.68 -2.13 15.21
CA ARG A 215 19.71 -1.63 16.13
C ARG A 215 19.07 -1.53 17.52
N THR A 216 19.11 -2.60 18.32
CA THR A 216 18.93 -2.49 19.77
C THR A 216 20.11 -1.67 20.29
N GLY A 217 19.86 -0.39 20.60
CA GLY A 217 20.81 0.44 21.31
C GLY A 217 21.05 -0.15 22.69
N LEU A 218 22.18 -0.84 22.87
CA LEU A 218 22.77 -1.02 24.18
C LEU A 218 23.52 0.28 24.49
N THR A 219 22.95 1.12 25.35
CA THR A 219 23.75 2.10 26.09
C THR A 219 24.37 1.41 27.31
N PRO A 220 25.65 1.70 27.63
CA PRO A 220 26.37 1.14 28.77
C PRO A 220 25.85 1.65 30.12
#